data_AF-A0A1U7NJL7-F1
#
_entry.id   AF-A0A1U7NJL7-F1
#
_cell.length_a   1.000
_cell.length_b   1.000
_cell.length_c   1.000
_cell.angle_alpha   90.00
_cell.angle_beta   90.00
_cell.angle_gamma   90.00
#
_symmetry.space_group_name_H-M   'P 1'
#
loop_
_entity.id
_entity.type
_entity.pdbx_description
1 polymer ?
#
loop_
_entity_poly.entity_id
_entity_poly.type
_entity_poly.pdbx_seq_one_letter_code
_entity_poly.pdbx_strand_id
1 'polypeptide(L)'
;MFKLNLLNKQWEIAYLGCIKKGSIIILGGPFTNYSNDFVIIPPNILMKLLVFCVKNDLSPIIIHNHTNNSSFSIPDRNFLKSIEEIYYRNGGSKFIYLGLINSKTGDSKVICNKSRRK
;
A
#
# COMPACT_ATOMS: atom_id res chain seq x y z
N MET A 1 -16.93 -31.03 -15.27
CA MET A 1 -15.62 -30.38 -15.32
C MET A 1 -15.83 -28.96 -15.82
N PHE A 2 -15.93 -27.98 -14.92
CA PHE A 2 -16.24 -26.60 -15.31
C PHE A 2 -14.94 -25.87 -15.68
N LYS A 3 -14.77 -25.61 -16.98
CA LYS A 3 -13.79 -24.64 -17.48
C LYS A 3 -14.31 -23.24 -17.18
N LEU A 4 -13.66 -22.54 -16.25
CA LEU A 4 -13.87 -21.11 -16.05
C LEU A 4 -13.07 -20.35 -17.11
N ASN A 5 -13.80 -19.71 -18.03
CA ASN A 5 -13.23 -18.74 -18.97
C ASN A 5 -12.68 -17.54 -18.19
N LEU A 6 -11.35 -17.46 -18.08
CA LEU A 6 -10.62 -16.30 -17.56
C LEU A 6 -10.58 -15.19 -18.63
N LEU A 7 -11.72 -14.56 -18.88
CA LEU A 7 -11.77 -13.31 -19.64
C LEU A 7 -11.32 -12.17 -18.72
N ASN A 8 -10.10 -11.66 -18.93
CA ASN A 8 -9.60 -10.32 -18.61
C ASN A 8 -10.21 -9.60 -17.38
N LYS A 9 -10.07 -10.16 -16.17
CA LYS A 9 -10.33 -9.38 -14.94
C LYS A 9 -9.04 -8.68 -14.52
N GLN A 10 -9.07 -7.36 -14.40
CA GLN A 10 -7.91 -6.51 -14.09
C GLN A 10 -7.57 -6.64 -12.59
N TRP A 11 -6.33 -7.01 -12.28
CA TRP A 11 -5.86 -7.39 -10.94
C TRP A 11 -5.20 -6.20 -10.24
N GLU A 12 -5.93 -5.32 -9.57
CA GLU A 12 -5.21 -4.38 -8.69
C GLU A 12 -4.64 -5.15 -7.47
N ILE A 13 -3.40 -4.86 -7.10
CA ILE A 13 -2.68 -5.58 -6.04
C ILE A 13 -2.12 -4.59 -5.03
N ALA A 14 -2.37 -4.79 -3.73
CA ALA A 14 -1.63 -4.09 -2.69
C ALA A 14 -0.69 -5.02 -1.89
N TYR A 15 0.49 -4.51 -1.58
CA TYR A 15 1.49 -5.12 -0.73
C TYR A 15 1.69 -4.29 0.54
N LEU A 16 1.74 -4.99 1.68
CA LEU A 16 1.92 -4.41 3.00
C LEU A 16 3.16 -5.02 3.66
N GLY A 17 4.05 -4.19 4.17
CA GLY A 17 5.30 -4.64 4.76
C GLY A 17 6.03 -3.58 5.57
N CYS A 18 7.28 -3.87 5.89
CA CYS A 18 8.16 -2.96 6.61
C CYS A 18 9.63 -3.16 6.23
N ILE A 19 10.45 -2.14 6.44
CA ILE A 19 11.91 -2.25 6.34
C ILE A 19 12.48 -2.61 7.71
N LYS A 20 13.28 -3.68 7.75
CA LYS A 20 14.05 -4.09 8.93
C LYS A 20 15.48 -4.40 8.50
N LYS A 21 16.45 -3.66 9.07
CA LYS A 21 17.89 -3.84 8.79
C LYS A 21 18.24 -3.81 7.29
N GLY A 22 17.65 -2.87 6.55
CA GLY A 22 17.87 -2.72 5.09
C GLY A 22 17.15 -3.76 4.22
N SER A 23 16.43 -4.71 4.80
CA SER A 23 15.62 -5.69 4.08
C SER A 23 14.15 -5.32 4.10
N ILE A 24 13.45 -5.57 2.98
CA ILE A 24 11.99 -5.46 2.91
C ILE A 24 11.38 -6.77 3.42
N ILE A 25 10.52 -6.66 4.42
CA ILE A 25 9.72 -7.77 4.93
C ILE A 25 8.27 -7.50 4.52
N ILE A 26 7.72 -8.31 3.63
CA ILE A 26 6.29 -8.27 3.29
C ILE A 26 5.55 -9.09 4.33
N LEU A 27 4.59 -8.47 5.02
CA LEU A 27 3.90 -9.01 6.19
C LEU A 27 2.52 -9.62 5.85
N GLY A 28 2.18 -9.77 4.57
CA GLY A 28 0.94 -10.38 4.10
C GLY A 28 0.98 -10.76 2.61
N GLY A 29 0.02 -11.56 2.18
CA GLY A 29 -0.20 -11.84 0.76
C GLY A 29 -0.72 -10.62 -0.01
N PRO A 30 -0.72 -10.66 -1.35
CA PRO A 30 -1.30 -9.60 -2.17
C PRO A 30 -2.79 -9.42 -1.84
N PHE A 31 -3.21 -8.20 -1.53
CA PHE A 31 -4.63 -7.86 -1.43
C PHE A 31 -5.16 -7.61 -2.83
N THR A 32 -6.05 -8.49 -3.28
CA THR A 32 -6.68 -8.43 -4.62
C THR A 32 -8.18 -8.26 -4.49
N ASN A 33 -8.79 -7.50 -5.38
CA ASN A 33 -10.25 -7.47 -5.54
C ASN A 33 -10.64 -8.03 -6.92
N TYR A 34 -11.71 -8.81 -6.96
CA TYR A 34 -12.21 -9.49 -8.17
C TYR A 34 -13.49 -8.87 -8.74
N SER A 35 -14.08 -7.86 -8.07
CA SER A 35 -15.41 -7.37 -8.40
C SER A 35 -15.51 -5.87 -8.73
N ASN A 36 -14.66 -5.01 -8.15
CA ASN A 36 -14.74 -3.56 -8.32
C ASN A 36 -13.36 -2.98 -8.66
N ASP A 37 -13.33 -1.87 -9.40
CA ASP A 37 -12.14 -1.11 -9.82
C ASP A 37 -11.34 -0.45 -8.66
N PHE A 38 -11.39 -1.03 -7.46
CA PHE A 38 -10.74 -0.51 -6.26
C PHE A 38 -10.14 -1.65 -5.43
N VAL A 39 -8.87 -1.49 -5.03
CA VAL A 39 -8.29 -2.28 -3.91
C VAL A 39 -8.81 -1.77 -2.58
N ILE A 40 -9.42 -2.67 -1.80
CA ILE A 40 -9.78 -2.40 -0.41
C ILE A 40 -8.74 -3.08 0.46
N ILE A 41 -7.84 -2.30 1.09
CA ILE A 41 -7.03 -2.79 2.20
C ILE A 41 -7.91 -2.77 3.45
N PRO A 42 -8.17 -3.91 4.12
CA PRO A 42 -8.98 -3.93 5.33
C PRO A 42 -8.38 -2.99 6.40
N PRO A 43 -9.16 -2.04 6.94
CA PRO A 43 -8.63 -1.05 7.89
C PRO A 43 -7.95 -1.68 9.11
N ASN A 44 -8.48 -2.80 9.60
CA ASN A 44 -7.90 -3.54 10.72
C ASN A 44 -6.50 -4.10 10.42
N ILE A 45 -6.23 -4.54 9.19
CA ILE A 45 -4.91 -5.06 8.77
C ILE A 45 -3.92 -3.90 8.65
N LEU A 46 -4.33 -2.80 8.00
CA LEU A 46 -3.53 -1.59 7.88
C LEU A 46 -3.13 -1.07 9.27
N MET A 47 -4.10 -0.96 10.19
CA MET A 47 -3.83 -0.50 11.56
C MET A 47 -2.89 -1.43 12.32
N LYS A 48 -3.04 -2.76 12.19
CA LYS A 48 -2.12 -3.73 12.80
C LYS A 48 -0.69 -3.55 12.30
N LEU A 49 -0.50 -3.34 10.99
CA LEU A 49 0.81 -3.06 10.42
C LEU A 49 1.42 -1.79 11.01
N LEU A 50 0.68 -0.68 11.00
CA LEU A 50 1.19 0.61 11.46
C LEU A 50 1.59 0.54 12.94
N VAL A 51 0.74 -0.03 13.79
CA VAL A 51 1.05 -0.22 15.22
C VAL A 51 2.24 -1.13 15.43
N PHE A 52 2.34 -2.23 14.65
CA PHE A 52 3.50 -3.12 14.70
C PHE A 52 4.79 -2.37 14.35
N CYS A 53 4.79 -1.58 13.28
CA CYS A 53 5.95 -0.79 12.87
C CYS A 53 6.37 0.22 13.94
N VAL A 54 5.41 0.94 14.54
CA VAL A 54 5.69 1.87 15.64
C VAL A 54 6.33 1.15 16.83
N LYS A 55 5.72 0.05 17.31
CA LYS A 55 6.19 -0.70 18.48
C LYS A 55 7.60 -1.28 18.31
N ASN A 56 8.00 -1.56 17.07
CA ASN A 56 9.29 -2.18 16.74
C ASN A 56 10.29 -1.21 16.11
N ASP A 57 9.99 0.09 16.09
CA ASP A 57 10.84 1.13 15.48
C ASP A 57 11.18 0.84 13.99
N LEU A 58 10.19 0.38 13.21
CA LEU A 58 10.34 -0.01 11.81
C LEU A 58 9.69 1.01 10.86
N SER A 59 10.18 1.06 9.63
CA SER A 59 9.58 1.85 8.55
C SER A 59 8.50 1.05 7.82
N PRO A 60 7.23 1.49 7.79
CA PRO A 60 6.20 0.82 7.00
C PRO A 60 6.45 0.97 5.50
N ILE A 61 6.10 -0.05 4.73
CA ILE A 61 6.01 -0.04 3.26
C ILE A 61 4.59 -0.43 2.86
N ILE A 62 3.96 0.41 2.04
CA ILE A 62 2.64 0.14 1.46
C ILE A 62 2.73 0.44 -0.03
N ILE A 63 2.46 -0.55 -0.87
CA ILE A 63 2.51 -0.43 -2.32
C ILE A 63 1.15 -0.83 -2.87
N HIS A 64 0.52 0.05 -3.65
CA HIS A 64 -0.70 -0.26 -4.40
C HIS A 64 -0.38 -0.20 -5.88
N ASN A 65 -0.64 -1.31 -6.58
CA ASN A 65 -0.35 -1.50 -7.98
C ASN A 65 -1.65 -1.59 -8.80
N HIS A 66 -1.85 -0.63 -9.70
CA HIS A 66 -2.84 -0.71 -10.76
C HIS A 66 -2.35 -1.67 -11.84
N THR A 67 -3.23 -2.54 -12.33
CA THR A 67 -2.95 -3.38 -13.51
C THR A 67 -3.92 -3.08 -14.66
N ASN A 68 -4.56 -1.92 -14.60
CA ASN A 68 -5.35 -1.32 -15.65
C ASN A 68 -4.58 -0.14 -16.28
N ASN A 69 -5.10 0.42 -17.37
CA ASN A 69 -4.48 1.58 -18.02
C ASN A 69 -4.87 2.93 -17.36
N SER A 70 -5.48 2.89 -16.18
CA SER A 70 -6.02 4.07 -15.49
C SER A 70 -4.92 4.78 -14.72
N SER A 71 -4.81 6.10 -14.90
CA SER A 71 -3.92 6.94 -14.06
C SER A 71 -4.40 6.98 -12.61
N PHE A 72 -3.49 7.29 -11.68
CA PHE A 72 -3.83 7.44 -10.26
C PHE A 72 -4.83 8.58 -10.03
N SER A 73 -5.91 8.23 -9.35
CA SER A 73 -7.02 9.10 -8.98
C SER A 73 -6.69 9.98 -7.75
N ILE A 74 -7.57 10.95 -7.46
CA ILE A 74 -7.50 11.74 -6.22
C ILE A 74 -7.64 10.85 -4.97
N PRO A 75 -8.59 9.88 -4.92
CA PRO A 75 -8.66 8.89 -3.84
C PRO A 75 -7.33 8.20 -3.53
N ASP A 76 -6.57 7.76 -4.55
CA ASP A 76 -5.29 7.07 -4.32
C ASP A 76 -4.29 7.96 -3.59
N ARG A 77 -4.24 9.25 -3.97
CA ARG A 77 -3.39 10.26 -3.33
C ARG A 77 -3.83 10.58 -1.90
N ASN A 78 -5.13 10.70 -1.68
CA ASN A 78 -5.70 10.96 -0.35
C ASN A 78 -5.46 9.78 0.59
N PHE A 79 -5.59 8.55 0.08
CA PHE A 79 -5.32 7.33 0.82
C PHE A 79 -3.88 7.29 1.34
N LEU A 80 -2.89 7.58 0.49
CA LEU A 80 -1.49 7.66 0.93
C LEU A 80 -1.29 8.69 2.05
N LYS A 81 -1.85 9.89 1.88
CA LYS A 81 -1.71 10.96 2.89
C LYS A 81 -2.36 10.57 4.23
N SER A 82 -3.53 9.94 4.21
CA SER A 82 -4.19 9.48 5.43
C SER A 82 -3.37 8.42 6.18
N ILE A 83 -2.75 7.48 5.46
CA ILE A 83 -1.87 6.48 6.07
C ILE A 83 -0.68 7.16 6.78
N GLU A 84 -0.04 8.10 6.09
CA GLU A 84 1.08 8.85 6.64
C GLU A 84 0.70 9.55 7.95
N GLU A 85 -0.41 10.29 7.94
CA GLU A 85 -0.90 11.00 9.12
C GLU A 85 -1.20 10.03 10.27
N ILE A 86 -1.82 8.89 10.00
CA ILE A 86 -2.13 7.88 11.01
C ILE A 86 -0.84 7.32 11.62
N TYR A 87 0.15 6.95 10.81
CA TYR A 87 1.42 6.41 11.32
C TYR A 87 2.11 7.38 12.28
N TYR A 88 2.19 8.67 11.91
CA TYR A 88 2.81 9.68 12.76
C TYR A 88 1.99 10.05 13.99
N ARG A 89 0.65 10.12 13.88
CA ARG A 89 -0.24 10.31 15.04
C ARG A 89 -0.12 9.18 16.07
N ASN A 90 0.21 7.97 15.62
CA ASN A 90 0.44 6.82 16.50
C ASN A 90 1.87 6.78 17.10
N GLY A 91 2.69 7.81 16.91
CA GLY A 91 4.03 7.89 17.49
C GLY A 91 5.15 7.35 16.60
N GLY A 92 4.87 7.08 15.33
CA GLY A 92 5.90 6.72 14.35
C GLY A 92 7.01 7.77 14.28
N SER A 93 8.26 7.32 14.29
CA SER A 93 9.45 8.20 14.27
C SER A 93 10.27 8.05 12.98
N LYS A 94 10.08 6.94 12.27
CA LYS A 94 10.82 6.60 11.04
C LYS A 94 10.18 7.19 9.79
N PHE A 95 10.85 7.00 8.66
CA PHE A 95 10.26 7.20 7.35
C PHE A 95 9.13 6.19 7.10
N ILE A 96 8.11 6.64 6.39
CA ILE A 96 7.10 5.75 5.79
C ILE A 96 7.27 5.76 4.27
N TYR A 97 7.17 4.58 3.67
CA TYR A 97 7.33 4.37 2.23
C TYR A 97 5.98 4.00 1.63
N LEU A 98 5.45 4.89 0.81
CA LEU A 98 4.14 4.77 0.19
C LEU A 98 4.31 4.83 -1.33
N GLY A 99 3.85 3.80 -2.03
CA GLY A 99 3.99 3.70 -3.48
C GLY A 99 2.65 3.46 -4.16
N LEU A 100 2.35 4.27 -5.17
CA LEU A 100 1.40 3.94 -6.22
C LEU A 100 2.18 3.54 -7.46
N ILE A 101 1.90 2.36 -8.00
CA ILE A 101 2.55 1.83 -9.20
C ILE A 101 1.44 1.49 -10.19
N ASN A 102 1.62 1.80 -11.47
CA ASN A 102 0.79 1.29 -12.54
C ASN A 102 1.69 0.43 -13.42
N SER A 103 1.61 -0.89 -13.23
CA SER A 103 2.42 -1.85 -13.96
C SER A 103 2.08 -1.96 -15.46
N LYS A 104 0.96 -1.40 -15.92
CA LYS A 104 0.57 -1.39 -17.34
C LYS A 104 1.05 -0.15 -18.08
N THR A 105 0.92 1.03 -17.49
CA THR A 105 1.38 2.29 -18.11
C THR A 105 2.84 2.59 -17.80
N GLY A 106 3.41 1.95 -16.78
CA GLY A 106 4.75 2.25 -16.26
C GLY A 106 4.78 3.46 -15.34
N ASP A 107 3.63 4.10 -15.07
CA ASP A 107 3.56 5.25 -14.18
C ASP A 107 3.84 4.83 -12.73
N SER A 108 4.56 5.67 -12.00
CA SER A 108 4.77 5.46 -10.58
C SER A 108 4.77 6.77 -9.81
N LYS A 109 4.25 6.72 -8.59
CA LYS A 109 4.32 7.82 -7.64
C LYS A 109 4.74 7.28 -6.29
N VAL A 110 5.93 7.68 -5.85
CA VAL A 110 6.48 7.29 -4.54
C VAL A 110 6.47 8.49 -3.63
N ILE A 111 5.93 8.31 -2.43
CA ILE A 111 6.04 9.25 -1.33
C ILE A 111 6.92 8.60 -0.28
N CYS A 112 8.08 9.21 -0.05
CA CYS A 112 8.97 8.89 1.07
C CYS A 112 9.05 10.14 1.94
N ASN A 113 8.28 10.14 3.02
CA ASN A 113 8.26 11.26 3.93
C ASN A 113 8.91 10.88 5.26
N LYS A 114 9.71 11.81 5.79
CA LYS A 114 9.98 11.92 7.22
C LYS A 114 9.06 13.03 7.70
N SER A 115 8.17 12.75 8.62
CA SER A 115 7.56 13.84 9.37
C SER A 115 8.69 14.61 10.05
N ARG A 116 8.99 15.81 9.54
CA ARG A 116 9.77 16.81 10.28
C ARG A 116 8.84 17.25 11.40
N ARG A 117 9.14 16.81 12.63
CA ARG A 117 8.59 17.43 13.84
C ARG A 117 8.84 18.95 13.72
N LYS A 118 7.75 19.73 13.61
CA LYS A 118 7.73 21.11 14.06
C LYS A 118 7.55 21.10 15.56
#